data_AF-A0A6I1NGY3-F1
#
_entry.id   AF-A0A6I1NGY3-F1
#
_cell.length_a   1.000
_cell.length_b   1.000
_cell.length_c   1.000
_cell.angle_alpha   90.00
_cell.angle_beta   90.00
_cell.angle_gamma   90.00
#
_symmetry.space_group_name_H-M   'P 1'
#
loop_
_entity.id
_entity.type
_entity.pdbx_description
1 polymer ?
#
loop_
_entity_poly.entity_id
_entity_poly.type
_entity_poly.pdbx_seq_one_letter_code
_entity_poly.pdbx_strand_id
1 'polypeptide(L)'
;MTLYESILLEVRNGALSNPFEVQELTSERRQVMNKELVEKYRIGFEFFKKSAIGTTIANNASDEKTGADGHSVSNGTKAQYLRVKSGVYKVLEPAQ
;
A
#
# COMPACT_ATOMS: atom_id res chain seq x y z
N MET A 1 6.49 8.95 7.87
CA MET A 1 6.34 8.65 6.43
C MET A 1 4.90 8.25 6.12
N THR A 2 4.41 8.58 4.93
CA THR A 2 3.13 8.07 4.43
C THR A 2 3.23 6.57 4.15
N LEU A 3 2.08 5.88 4.07
CA LEU A 3 2.05 4.46 3.68
C LEU A 3 2.75 4.23 2.32
N TYR A 4 2.56 5.16 1.38
CA TYR A 4 3.21 5.13 0.07
C TYR A 4 4.73 5.19 0.16
N GLU A 5 5.27 6.15 0.92
CA GLU A 5 6.70 6.28 1.11
C GLU A 5 7.31 5.03 1.76
N SER A 6 6.60 4.44 2.74
CA SER A 6 7.05 3.20 3.39
C SER A 6 7.08 2.00 2.44
N ILE A 7 6.03 1.84 1.61
CA ILE A 7 5.97 0.76 0.60
C ILE A 7 7.03 0.96 -0.48
N LEU A 8 7.18 2.19 -0.99
CA LEU A 8 8.19 2.52 -1.99
C LEU A 8 9.61 2.21 -1.49
N LEU A 9 9.91 2.55 -0.23
CA LEU A 9 11.18 2.22 0.41
C LEU A 9 11.41 0.70 0.48
N GLU A 10 10.41 -0.06 0.93
CA GLU A 10 10.55 -1.52 1.03
C GLU A 10 10.75 -2.18 -0.33
N VAL A 11 10.04 -1.72 -1.36
CA VAL A 11 10.23 -2.19 -2.75
C VAL A 11 11.65 -1.89 -3.24
N ARG A 12 12.14 -0.66 -3.04
CA ARG A 12 13.51 -0.27 -3.46
C ARG A 12 14.60 -1.07 -2.77
N ASN A 13 14.37 -1.45 -1.52
CA ASN A 13 15.32 -2.23 -0.72
C ASN A 13 15.16 -3.75 -0.90
N GLY A 14 14.22 -4.21 -1.75
CA GLY A 14 13.95 -5.62 -1.97
C GLY A 14 13.26 -6.34 -0.79
N ALA A 15 12.76 -5.59 0.19
CA ALA A 15 12.03 -6.13 1.34
C ALA A 15 10.56 -6.46 1.03
N LEU A 16 10.02 -5.87 -0.05
CA LEU A 16 8.69 -6.15 -0.58
C LEU A 16 8.78 -6.37 -2.10
N SER A 17 8.04 -7.36 -2.60
CA SER A 17 7.95 -7.64 -4.04
C SER A 17 7.32 -6.47 -4.81
N ASN A 18 7.53 -6.40 -6.12
CA ASN A 18 6.82 -5.45 -6.98
C ASN A 18 6.47 -6.11 -8.33
N PRO A 19 5.20 -6.49 -8.57
CA PRO A 19 4.02 -6.23 -7.74
C PRO A 19 4.01 -7.02 -6.42
N PHE A 20 3.23 -6.55 -5.44
CA PHE A 20 3.01 -7.18 -4.14
C PHE A 20 1.53 -7.45 -3.88
N GLU A 21 1.24 -8.43 -3.03
CA GLU A 21 -0.10 -8.65 -2.50
C GLU A 21 -0.32 -7.83 -1.23
N VAL A 22 -1.50 -7.22 -1.06
CA VAL A 22 -1.83 -6.44 0.14
C VAL A 22 -1.72 -7.31 1.41
N GLN A 23 -1.98 -8.61 1.30
CA GLN A 23 -1.86 -9.54 2.42
C GLN A 23 -0.42 -9.66 2.93
N GLU A 24 0.59 -9.43 2.10
CA GLU A 24 2.00 -9.42 2.53
C GLU A 24 2.27 -8.31 3.55
N LEU A 25 1.59 -7.17 3.40
CA LEU A 25 1.67 -6.02 4.31
C LEU A 25 0.92 -6.23 5.62
N THR A 26 -0.06 -7.14 5.63
CA THR A 26 -0.84 -7.53 6.81
C THR A 26 -0.50 -8.94 7.30
N SER A 27 0.71 -9.42 7.00
CA SER A 27 1.19 -10.73 7.44
C SER A 27 1.51 -10.74 8.93
N GLU A 28 1.42 -11.91 9.57
CA GLU A 28 1.70 -12.08 11.01
C GLU A 28 3.11 -11.59 11.39
N ARG A 29 4.10 -11.83 10.52
CA ARG A 29 5.49 -11.33 10.70
C ARG A 29 5.60 -9.81 10.82
N ARG A 30 4.61 -9.06 10.33
CA ARG A 30 4.55 -7.58 10.40
C ARG A 30 3.65 -7.09 11.53
N GLN A 31 2.88 -7.98 12.15
CA GLN A 31 1.89 -7.61 13.17
C GLN A 31 2.59 -7.07 14.42
N VAL A 32 2.10 -5.95 14.93
CA VAL A 32 2.55 -5.31 16.16
C VAL A 32 1.32 -5.01 17.01
N MET A 33 1.21 -5.70 18.14
CA MET A 33 0.19 -5.37 19.14
C MET A 33 0.63 -4.16 19.95
N ASN A 34 -0.18 -3.10 19.93
CA ASN A 34 -0.02 -1.97 20.85
C ASN A 34 -0.84 -2.19 22.13
N LYS A 35 -0.46 -1.53 23.23
CA LYS A 35 -1.16 -1.55 24.53
C LYS A 35 -2.66 -1.17 24.46
N GLU A 36 -3.07 -0.53 23.36
CA GLU A 36 -4.45 -0.09 23.10
C GLU A 36 -5.34 -1.13 22.36
N LEU A 37 -4.91 -2.39 22.25
CA LEU A 37 -5.64 -3.47 21.55
C LEU A 37 -5.89 -3.26 20.04
N VAL A 38 -5.30 -2.22 19.44
CA VAL A 38 -5.43 -1.98 18.00
C VAL A 38 -4.37 -2.77 17.24
N GLU A 39 -4.81 -3.68 16.38
CA GLU A 39 -3.94 -4.43 15.46
C GLU A 39 -3.29 -3.46 14.45
N LYS A 40 -1.97 -3.31 14.55
CA LYS A 40 -1.16 -2.53 13.61
C LYS A 40 -0.13 -3.43 12.93
N TYR A 41 0.34 -3.00 11.77
CA TYR A 41 1.38 -3.68 11.01
C TYR A 41 2.53 -2.74 10.70
N ARG A 42 3.76 -3.24 10.86
CA ARG A 42 4.97 -2.51 10.53
C ARG A 42 5.20 -2.55 9.01
N ILE A 43 5.31 -1.36 8.42
CA ILE A 43 5.65 -1.15 7.01
C ILE A 43 6.68 -0.03 6.96
N GLY A 44 7.88 -0.35 6.49
CA GLY A 44 9.08 0.48 6.60
C GLY A 44 9.44 0.71 8.07
N PHE A 45 9.44 1.98 8.46
CA PHE A 45 9.70 2.42 9.83
C PHE A 45 8.42 2.84 10.58
N GLU A 46 7.25 2.67 9.98
CA GLU A 46 5.96 3.15 10.50
C GLU A 46 4.98 2.01 10.82
N PHE A 47 3.92 2.31 11.56
CA PHE A 47 2.88 1.35 11.95
C PHE A 47 1.50 1.77 11.47
N PHE A 48 0.84 0.90 10.71
CA PHE A 48 -0.45 1.20 10.09
C PHE A 48 -1.55 0.24 10.57
N LYS A 49 -2.77 0.75 10.75
CA LYS A 49 -3.93 -0.10 11.08
C LYS A 49 -4.27 -0.99 9.88
N LYS A 50 -4.69 -2.23 10.13
CA LYS A 50 -5.12 -3.18 9.07
C LYS A 50 -6.09 -2.56 8.06
N SER A 51 -7.14 -1.94 8.58
CA SER A 51 -8.22 -1.34 7.79
C SER A 51 -7.72 -0.17 6.95
N ALA A 52 -6.74 0.59 7.44
CA ALA A 52 -6.20 1.73 6.72
C ALA A 52 -5.31 1.32 5.54
N ILE A 53 -4.57 0.21 5.66
CA ILE A 53 -3.61 -0.23 4.63
C ILE A 53 -4.32 -0.50 3.30
N GLY A 54 -5.27 -1.44 3.29
CA GLY A 54 -5.97 -1.84 2.07
C GLY A 54 -6.76 -0.69 1.44
N THR A 55 -7.50 0.08 2.25
CA THR A 55 -8.30 1.22 1.78
C THR A 55 -7.42 2.33 1.22
N THR A 56 -6.29 2.66 1.86
CA THR A 56 -5.40 3.73 1.38
C THR A 56 -4.75 3.33 0.05
N ILE A 57 -4.31 2.09 -0.09
CA ILE A 57 -3.74 1.59 -1.37
C ILE A 57 -4.80 1.65 -2.47
N ALA A 58 -5.99 1.10 -2.22
CA ALA A 58 -7.07 1.07 -3.21
C ALA A 58 -7.52 2.48 -3.64
N ASN A 59 -7.63 3.42 -2.69
CA ASN A 59 -8.04 4.79 -2.98
C ASN A 59 -7.03 5.56 -3.84
N ASN A 60 -5.74 5.24 -3.73
CA ASN A 60 -4.66 5.90 -4.47
C ASN A 60 -4.16 5.08 -5.68
N ALA A 61 -4.94 4.08 -6.11
CA ALA A 61 -4.61 3.21 -7.24
C ALA A 61 -5.38 3.59 -8.51
N SER A 62 -4.81 3.26 -9.66
CA SER A 62 -5.54 3.15 -10.92
C SER A 62 -5.51 1.69 -11.38
N ASP A 63 -6.61 1.18 -11.95
CA ASP A 63 -6.72 -0.22 -12.39
C ASP A 63 -6.11 -0.43 -13.77
N GLU A 64 -5.17 -1.37 -13.87
CA GLU A 64 -4.39 -1.60 -15.11
C GLU A 64 -5.26 -2.03 -16.29
N LYS A 65 -6.33 -2.79 -16.04
CA LYS A 65 -7.15 -3.38 -17.10
C LYS A 65 -8.28 -2.47 -17.53
N THR A 66 -8.91 -1.82 -16.57
CA THR A 66 -10.13 -1.03 -16.80
C THR A 66 -9.87 0.47 -16.87
N GLY A 67 -8.71 0.93 -16.38
CA GLY A 67 -8.44 2.36 -16.19
C GLY A 67 -9.26 2.98 -15.07
N ALA A 68 -10.00 2.17 -14.29
CA ALA A 68 -10.83 2.67 -13.20
C ALA A 68 -9.96 3.18 -12.05
N ASP A 69 -10.23 4.40 -11.62
CA ASP A 69 -9.48 5.06 -10.56
C ASP A 69 -10.08 4.79 -9.18
N GLY A 70 -9.20 4.71 -8.19
CA GLY A 70 -9.57 4.76 -6.78
C GLY A 70 -10.07 6.14 -6.39
N HIS A 71 -10.80 6.21 -5.27
CA HIS A 71 -11.50 7.43 -4.84
C HIS A 71 -10.60 8.69 -4.79
N SER A 72 -9.38 8.59 -4.27
CA SER A 72 -8.47 9.74 -4.21
C SER A 72 -7.98 10.16 -5.60
N VAL A 73 -7.72 9.18 -6.48
CA VAL A 73 -7.26 9.43 -7.85
C VAL A 73 -8.36 10.09 -8.68
N SER A 74 -9.60 9.59 -8.59
CA SER A 74 -10.76 10.23 -9.23
C SER A 74 -10.99 11.66 -8.75
N ASN A 75 -10.56 11.99 -7.53
CA ASN A 75 -10.62 13.34 -6.96
C ASN A 75 -9.38 14.20 -7.26
N GLY A 76 -8.53 13.80 -8.21
CA GLY A 76 -7.40 14.60 -8.69
C GLY A 76 -6.06 14.32 -8.01
N THR A 77 -5.97 13.32 -7.12
CA THR A 77 -4.68 12.85 -6.60
C THR A 77 -3.94 12.07 -7.68
N LYS A 78 -2.62 12.24 -7.81
CA LYS A 78 -1.83 11.40 -8.70
C LYS A 78 -1.86 9.94 -8.22
N ALA A 79 -2.08 9.00 -9.13
CA ALA A 79 -2.01 7.58 -8.82
C ALA A 79 -0.63 7.20 -8.25
N GLN A 80 -0.64 6.54 -7.10
CA GLN A 80 0.55 6.04 -6.40
C GLN A 80 0.76 4.54 -6.62
N TYR A 81 -0.30 3.84 -7.01
CA TYR A 81 -0.29 2.41 -7.26
C TYR A 81 -1.00 2.08 -8.56
N LEU A 82 -0.62 0.95 -9.16
CA LEU A 82 -1.32 0.33 -10.27
C LEU A 82 -1.91 -0.99 -9.77
N ARG A 83 -3.24 -1.15 -9.84
CA ARG A 83 -3.90 -2.40 -9.48
C ARG A 83 -3.83 -3.36 -10.67
N VAL A 84 -3.03 -4.42 -10.50
CA VAL A 84 -2.78 -5.43 -11.54
C VAL A 84 -3.90 -6.48 -11.56
N LYS A 85 -4.37 -6.85 -10.37
CA LYS A 85 -5.54 -7.71 -10.13
C LYS A 85 -6.08 -7.44 -8.73
N SER A 86 -7.19 -8.07 -8.35
CA SER A 86 -7.74 -7.89 -7.01
C SER A 86 -6.72 -8.23 -5.92
N GLY A 87 -6.47 -7.29 -5.01
CA GLY A 87 -5.53 -7.45 -3.89
C GLY A 87 -4.04 -7.36 -4.26
N VAL A 88 -3.69 -7.13 -5.52
CA VAL A 88 -2.29 -7.09 -5.99
C VAL A 88 -2.00 -5.77 -6.68
N TYR A 89 -0.95 -5.10 -6.22
CA TYR A 89 -0.61 -3.75 -6.63
C TYR A 89 0.87 -3.64 -6.98
N LYS A 90 1.16 -2.79 -7.97
CA LYS A 90 2.50 -2.33 -8.29
C LYS A 90 2.65 -0.90 -7.76
N VAL A 91 3.73 -0.59 -7.05
CA VAL A 91 4.01 0.79 -6.65
C VAL A 91 4.48 1.59 -7.86
N LEU A 92 3.94 2.79 -8.05
CA LEU A 92 4.35 3.72 -9.10
C LEU A 92 5.44 4.64 -8.55
N GLU A 93 6.60 4.64 -9.18
CA GLU A 93 7.66 5.57 -8.83
C GLU A 93 7.29 6.99 -9.30
N PRO A 94 7.65 8.03 -8.53
CA PRO A 94 7.52 9.40 -9.02
C PRO A 94 8.43 9.59 -10.24
N ALA A 95 7.94 10.32 -11.24
CA ALA A 95 8.78 10.73 -12.37
C ALA A 95 9.97 11.54 -11.83
N GLN A 96 11.18 11.19 -12.29
CA GLN A 96 12.43 11.88 -11.94
C GLN A 96 12.48 13.27 -12.56
#